data_AF-A0A2D6NFU1-F1
#
_entry.id   AF-A0A2D6NFU1-F1
#
_cell.length_a   1.000
_cell.length_b   1.000
_cell.length_c   1.000
_cell.angle_alpha   90.00
_cell.angle_beta   90.00
_cell.angle_gamma   90.00
#
_symmetry.space_group_name_H-M   'P 1'
#
loop_
_entity.id
_entity.type
_entity.pdbx_description
1 polymer ?
#
loop_
_entity_poly.entity_id
_entity_poly.type
_entity_poly.pdbx_seq_one_letter_code
_entity_poly.pdbx_strand_id
1 'polypeptide(L)'
;MGLRVKKGFAGFISEDVEFINKQNSLLMRFISLFYPAFMTNLWTTIGNKIYYPNTERSPLAIKNYAIIKHELIHVKQFKKYGVSLYLFLYLLCPLPFLFSYFRWKFEREAYLHANIQTEEDIDKVVNLLNKYYLYPWPKKWMRAWFIEQFHRRENGGNS
;
A
#
# COMPACT_ATOMS: atom_id res chain seq x y z
N MET A 1 5.00 -9.09 20.26
CA MET A 1 6.41 -8.96 19.85
C MET A 1 6.46 -8.89 18.33
N GLY A 2 7.10 -7.88 17.74
CA GLY A 2 7.20 -7.70 16.29
C GLY A 2 8.46 -8.35 15.70
N LEU A 3 8.42 -8.71 14.42
CA LEU A 3 9.59 -9.17 13.67
C LEU A 3 10.27 -7.96 13.04
N ARG A 4 11.43 -7.57 13.55
CA ARG A 4 12.24 -6.49 12.97
C ARG A 4 13.15 -7.04 11.89
N VAL A 5 13.03 -6.50 10.68
CA VAL A 5 13.87 -6.86 9.54
C VAL A 5 14.73 -5.67 9.17
N LYS A 6 16.05 -5.87 9.22
CA LYS A 6 17.01 -4.86 8.80
C LYS A 6 17.08 -4.79 7.27
N LYS A 7 17.39 -3.60 6.75
CA LYS A 7 17.71 -3.39 5.34
C LYS A 7 18.71 -4.44 4.84
N GLY A 8 18.43 -5.04 3.69
CA GLY A 8 19.30 -6.02 3.03
C GLY A 8 19.13 -7.48 3.46
N PHE A 9 18.43 -7.79 4.57
CA PHE A 9 18.33 -9.17 5.09
C PHE A 9 17.61 -10.15 4.13
N ALA A 10 16.65 -9.67 3.33
CA ALA A 10 15.91 -10.51 2.38
C ALA A 10 16.16 -10.13 0.91
N GLY A 11 17.19 -9.34 0.61
CA GLY A 11 17.51 -8.85 -0.75
C GLY A 11 16.51 -7.82 -1.32
N PHE A 12 15.21 -7.94 -1.04
CA PHE A 12 14.16 -7.03 -1.53
C PHE A 12 13.72 -5.98 -0.50
N ILE A 13 14.08 -6.15 0.78
CA ILE A 13 13.76 -5.21 1.85
C ILE A 13 14.77 -4.07 1.82
N SER A 14 14.34 -2.94 1.27
CA SER A 14 15.16 -1.74 1.07
C SER A 14 15.21 -0.81 2.28
N GLU A 15 14.39 -1.06 3.30
CA GLU A 15 14.23 -0.19 4.47
C GLU A 15 14.20 -1.02 5.76
N ASP A 16 14.65 -0.45 6.88
CA ASP A 16 14.42 -1.04 8.20
C ASP A 16 12.93 -1.00 8.52
N VAL A 17 12.32 -2.18 8.64
CA VAL A 17 10.89 -2.35 8.87
C VAL A 17 10.59 -3.31 10.00
N GLU A 18 9.50 -3.07 10.69
CA GLU A 18 8.99 -3.95 11.73
C GLU A 18 7.63 -4.52 11.31
N PHE A 19 7.55 -5.85 11.23
CA PHE A 19 6.30 -6.55 10.96
C PHE A 19 5.59 -6.86 12.29
N ILE A 20 4.34 -6.42 12.41
CA ILE A 20 3.55 -6.57 13.64
C ILE A 20 2.22 -7.23 13.30
N ASN A 21 1.91 -8.37 13.93
CA ASN A 21 0.57 -8.93 13.80
C ASN A 21 -0.45 -7.96 14.40
N LYS A 22 -1.52 -7.65 13.67
CA LYS A 22 -2.57 -6.71 14.14
C LYS A 22 -3.14 -7.05 15.52
N GLN A 23 -3.25 -8.33 15.89
CA GLN A 23 -3.72 -8.74 17.23
C GLN A 23 -2.82 -8.24 18.37
N ASN A 24 -1.53 -8.02 18.09
CA ASN A 24 -0.55 -7.55 19.06
C ASN A 24 -0.50 -6.02 19.21
N SER A 25 -1.35 -5.27 18.49
CA SER A 25 -1.37 -3.81 18.52
C SER A 25 -2.68 -3.27 19.12
N LEU A 26 -2.58 -2.50 20.21
CA LEU A 26 -3.72 -1.83 20.82
C LEU A 26 -4.41 -0.87 19.86
N LEU A 27 -3.64 -0.11 19.07
CA LEU A 27 -4.19 0.80 18.06
C LEU A 27 -5.01 0.05 17.01
N MET A 28 -4.49 -1.05 16.47
CA MET A 28 -5.20 -1.83 15.45
C MET A 28 -6.48 -2.46 16.00
N ARG A 29 -6.42 -2.96 17.24
CA ARG A 29 -7.60 -3.46 17.96
C ARG A 29 -8.64 -2.36 18.17
N PHE A 30 -8.22 -1.15 18.53
CA PHE A 30 -9.14 -0.01 18.67
C PHE A 30 -9.81 0.35 17.34
N ILE A 31 -9.05 0.46 16.24
CA ILE A 31 -9.58 0.70 14.90
C ILE A 31 -10.58 -0.39 14.49
N SER A 32 -10.32 -1.65 14.87
CA SER A 32 -11.20 -2.77 14.54
C SER A 32 -12.61 -2.70 15.15
N LEU A 33 -12.80 -1.92 16.23
CA LEU A 33 -14.12 -1.68 16.80
C LEU A 33 -15.06 -0.97 15.82
N PHE A 34 -14.50 -0.15 14.93
CA PHE A 34 -15.25 0.59 13.91
C PHE A 34 -15.24 -0.11 12.55
N TYR A 35 -14.28 -1.02 12.31
CA TYR A 35 -14.19 -1.78 11.06
C TYR A 35 -13.58 -3.18 11.29
N PRO A 36 -14.37 -4.19 11.67
CA PRO A 36 -13.85 -5.51 12.06
C PRO A 36 -13.06 -6.24 10.95
N ALA A 37 -13.47 -6.07 9.69
CA ALA A 37 -12.78 -6.65 8.53
C ALA A 37 -11.33 -6.15 8.37
N PHE A 38 -10.96 -5.06 9.04
CA PHE A 38 -9.61 -4.52 9.08
C PHE A 38 -8.58 -5.49 9.65
N MET A 39 -8.98 -6.39 10.56
CA MET A 39 -8.05 -7.29 11.26
C MET A 39 -7.67 -8.52 10.44
N THR A 40 -8.52 -8.93 9.50
CA THR A 40 -8.48 -10.26 8.88
C THR A 40 -7.88 -10.29 7.48
N ASN A 41 -8.04 -9.21 6.70
CA ASN A 41 -7.67 -9.23 5.28
C ASN A 41 -6.77 -8.07 4.85
N LEU A 42 -6.67 -7.02 5.66
CA LEU A 42 -5.97 -5.80 5.27
C LEU A 42 -4.57 -5.76 5.86
N TRP A 43 -3.61 -5.42 5.04
CA TRP A 43 -2.29 -4.98 5.46
C TRP A 43 -2.34 -3.46 5.69
N THR A 44 -1.49 -2.95 6.57
CA THR A 44 -1.48 -1.53 6.90
C THR A 44 -0.09 -1.09 7.28
N THR A 45 0.38 0.02 6.72
CA THR A 45 1.65 0.62 7.11
C THR A 45 1.42 1.89 7.93
N ILE A 46 2.19 2.04 9.03
CA ILE A 46 2.29 3.30 9.77
C ILE A 46 3.76 3.55 10.12
N GLY A 47 4.35 4.60 9.54
CA GLY A 47 5.77 4.90 9.74
C GLY A 47 6.64 3.80 9.13
N ASN A 48 7.44 3.13 9.96
CA ASN A 48 8.28 1.99 9.58
C ASN A 48 7.68 0.62 10.00
N LYS A 49 6.41 0.59 10.40
CA LYS A 49 5.73 -0.62 10.87
C LYS A 49 4.72 -1.09 9.85
N ILE A 50 4.81 -2.37 9.49
CA ILE A 50 3.87 -3.06 8.60
C ILE A 50 3.03 -3.99 9.46
N TYR A 51 1.74 -3.71 9.53
CA TYR A 51 0.76 -4.48 10.28
C TYR A 51 0.10 -5.51 9.37
N TYR A 52 0.33 -6.78 9.64
CA TYR A 52 -0.20 -7.89 8.85
C TYR A 52 -1.44 -8.52 9.54
N PRO A 53 -2.38 -9.06 8.75
CA PRO A 53 -3.63 -9.58 9.26
C PRO A 53 -3.42 -10.78 10.18
N ASN A 54 -4.37 -11.00 11.08
CA ASN A 54 -4.28 -12.08 12.07
C ASN A 54 -4.38 -13.49 11.47
N THR A 55 -4.98 -13.60 10.29
CA THR A 55 -5.09 -14.83 9.50
C THR A 55 -3.74 -15.26 8.90
N GLU A 56 -2.76 -14.35 8.84
CA GLU A 56 -1.45 -14.62 8.26
C GLU A 56 -0.47 -15.18 9.30
N ARG A 57 0.03 -16.39 9.02
CA ARG A 57 0.99 -17.08 9.91
C ARG A 57 2.42 -16.58 9.72
N SER A 58 2.79 -16.26 8.48
CA SER A 58 4.14 -15.78 8.14
C SER A 58 4.05 -14.55 7.25
N PRO A 59 4.41 -13.35 7.75
CA PRO A 59 4.35 -12.14 6.95
C PRO A 59 5.31 -12.18 5.76
N LEU A 60 6.41 -12.93 5.85
CA LEU A 60 7.44 -13.02 4.80
C LEU A 60 7.22 -14.19 3.83
N ALA A 61 6.06 -14.84 3.85
CA ALA A 61 5.75 -15.90 2.88
C ALA A 61 5.78 -15.39 1.43
N ILE A 62 6.22 -16.22 0.48
CA ILE A 62 6.36 -15.85 -0.95
C ILE A 62 5.06 -15.30 -1.53
N LYS A 63 3.90 -15.87 -1.15
CA LYS A 63 2.58 -15.39 -1.58
C LYS A 63 2.31 -13.91 -1.24
N ASN A 64 2.99 -13.37 -0.23
CA ASN A 64 2.82 -12.00 0.25
C ASN A 64 3.82 -11.04 -0.38
N TYR A 65 4.73 -11.51 -1.23
CA TYR A 65 5.83 -10.71 -1.76
C TYR A 65 5.37 -9.41 -2.42
N ALA A 66 4.33 -9.47 -3.25
CA ALA A 66 3.76 -8.29 -3.89
C ALA A 66 3.15 -7.31 -2.87
N ILE A 67 2.43 -7.81 -1.87
CA ILE A 67 1.85 -6.99 -0.81
C ILE A 67 2.96 -6.32 -0.02
N ILE A 68 4.01 -7.04 0.36
CA ILE A 68 5.13 -6.44 1.11
C ILE A 68 5.82 -5.36 0.28
N LYS A 69 6.02 -5.57 -1.03
CA LYS A 69 6.55 -4.52 -1.92
C LYS A 69 5.68 -3.27 -1.90
N HIS A 70 4.36 -3.44 -1.96
CA HIS A 70 3.41 -2.33 -1.87
C HIS A 70 3.57 -1.58 -0.54
N GLU A 71 3.53 -2.29 0.58
CA GLU A 71 3.69 -1.71 1.92
C GLU A 71 5.06 -1.01 2.12
N LEU A 72 6.13 -1.54 1.51
CA LEU A 72 7.46 -0.91 1.55
C LEU A 72 7.48 0.46 0.84
N ILE A 73 6.65 0.68 -0.18
CA ILE A 73 6.52 2.01 -0.80
C ILE A 73 5.85 2.98 0.18
N HIS A 74 4.83 2.53 0.93
CA HIS A 74 4.25 3.36 1.99
C HIS A 74 5.27 3.70 3.07
N VAL A 75 6.15 2.76 3.46
CA VAL A 75 7.25 3.06 4.40
C VAL A 75 8.14 4.19 3.86
N LYS A 76 8.49 4.16 2.57
CA LYS A 76 9.28 5.23 1.94
C LYS A 76 8.53 6.55 1.91
N GLN A 77 7.23 6.54 1.62
CA GLN A 77 6.40 7.74 1.66
C GLN A 77 6.30 8.31 3.08
N PHE A 78 6.13 7.47 4.10
CA PHE A 78 6.17 7.88 5.50
C PHE A 78 7.51 8.51 5.89
N LYS A 79 8.64 7.97 5.41
CA LYS A 79 9.96 8.58 5.62
C LYS A 79 10.08 9.93 4.92
N LYS A 80 9.52 10.07 3.71
CA LYS A 80 9.60 11.30 2.92
C LYS A 80 8.75 12.43 3.49
N TYR A 81 7.51 12.15 3.87
CA TYR A 81 6.57 13.17 4.33
C TYR A 81 6.54 13.31 5.86
N GLY A 82 7.02 12.31 6.60
CA GLY A 82 6.81 12.22 8.04
C GLY A 82 5.41 11.70 8.37
N VAL A 83 5.24 11.13 9.57
CA VAL A 83 4.00 10.45 9.97
C VAL A 83 2.80 11.40 9.96
N SER A 84 2.92 12.57 10.57
CA SER A 84 1.80 13.51 10.71
C SER A 84 1.33 14.04 9.37
N LEU A 85 2.25 14.52 8.52
CA LEU A 85 1.89 15.06 7.21
C LEU A 85 1.39 13.95 6.27
N TYR A 86 2.00 12.76 6.29
CA TYR A 86 1.50 11.65 5.49
C TYR A 86 0.06 11.29 5.86
N LEU A 87 -0.24 11.11 7.15
CA LEU A 87 -1.59 10.80 7.61
C LEU A 87 -2.58 11.92 7.29
N PHE A 88 -2.18 13.18 7.44
CA PHE A 88 -3.00 14.33 7.05
C PHE A 88 -3.34 14.30 5.56
N LEU A 89 -2.33 14.15 4.69
CA LEU A 89 -2.55 14.09 3.24
C LEU A 89 -3.36 12.85 2.82
N TYR A 90 -3.14 11.71 3.47
CA TYR A 90 -3.81 10.45 3.14
C TYR A 90 -5.28 10.41 3.63
N LEU A 91 -5.57 10.92 4.82
CA LEU A 91 -6.89 10.81 5.48
C LEU A 91 -7.76 12.08 5.42
N LEU A 92 -7.16 13.27 5.55
CA LEU A 92 -7.89 14.54 5.74
C LEU A 92 -8.01 15.39 4.47
N CYS A 93 -7.23 15.07 3.43
CA CYS A 93 -7.40 15.67 2.11
C CYS A 93 -8.45 15.01 1.17
N PRO A 94 -9.53 14.35 1.65
CA PRO A 94 -10.75 14.14 0.86
C PRO A 94 -11.90 15.11 1.22
N LEU A 95 -11.68 16.13 2.07
CA LEU A 95 -12.66 17.18 2.39
C LEU A 95 -12.82 18.19 1.23
N PRO A 96 -14.04 18.69 0.99
CA PRO A 96 -15.01 18.28 -0.03
C PRO A 96 -14.62 18.62 -1.48
N PHE A 97 -13.40 19.08 -1.75
CA PHE A 97 -12.97 19.46 -3.08
C PHE A 97 -12.03 18.42 -3.69
N LEU A 98 -12.55 17.72 -4.70
CA LEU A 98 -11.81 17.04 -5.78
C LEU A 98 -11.02 15.78 -5.38
N PHE A 99 -11.67 14.62 -5.56
CA PHE A 99 -11.07 13.29 -5.81
C PHE A 99 -9.82 12.94 -4.99
N SER A 100 -9.92 12.53 -3.71
CA SER A 100 -8.88 11.87 -2.88
C SER A 100 -7.43 11.89 -3.43
N TYR A 101 -6.88 13.07 -3.76
CA TYR A 101 -5.81 13.14 -4.78
C TYR A 101 -4.51 12.55 -4.24
N PHE A 102 -4.17 12.92 -3.02
CA PHE A 102 -2.98 12.39 -2.34
C PHE A 102 -3.10 10.90 -2.08
N ARG A 103 -4.29 10.42 -1.71
CA ARG A 103 -4.52 8.97 -1.56
C ARG A 103 -4.29 8.25 -2.89
N TRP A 104 -4.90 8.70 -3.98
CA TRP A 104 -4.65 8.16 -5.32
C TRP A 104 -3.17 8.24 -5.71
N LYS A 105 -2.51 9.38 -5.46
CA LYS A 105 -1.09 9.60 -5.74
C LYS A 105 -0.20 8.60 -5.02
N PHE A 106 -0.45 8.34 -3.74
CA PHE A 106 0.37 7.42 -2.94
C PHE A 106 0.12 5.96 -3.31
N GLU A 107 -1.14 5.60 -3.56
CA GLU A 107 -1.55 4.23 -3.82
C GLU A 107 -1.15 3.79 -5.23
N ARG A 108 -1.30 4.67 -6.23
CA ARG A 108 -0.85 4.36 -7.59
C ARG A 108 0.66 4.14 -7.66
N GLU A 109 1.45 4.90 -6.88
CA GLU A 109 2.90 4.70 -6.77
C GLU A 109 3.20 3.33 -6.15
N ALA A 110 2.51 2.98 -5.05
CA ALA A 110 2.70 1.70 -4.38
C ALA A 110 2.36 0.50 -5.30
N TYR A 111 1.21 0.53 -5.98
CA TYR A 111 0.83 -0.54 -6.92
C TYR A 111 1.75 -0.64 -8.13
N LEU A 112 2.15 0.51 -8.68
CA LEU A 112 3.04 0.57 -9.83
C LEU A 112 4.38 -0.14 -9.54
N HIS A 113 4.91 -0.07 -8.32
CA HIS A 113 6.17 -0.75 -7.95
C HIS A 113 5.98 -2.16 -7.39
N ALA A 114 4.77 -2.54 -7.00
CA ALA A 114 4.50 -3.80 -6.32
C ALA A 114 4.16 -4.95 -7.26
N ASN A 115 3.26 -4.72 -8.24
CA ASN A 115 2.48 -5.84 -8.76
C ASN A 115 1.91 -5.70 -10.18
N ILE A 116 2.32 -4.69 -10.96
CA ILE A 116 1.82 -4.53 -12.34
C ILE A 116 2.81 -5.18 -13.30
N GLN A 117 2.46 -6.38 -13.78
CA GLN A 117 3.20 -7.11 -14.81
C GLN A 117 2.39 -7.27 -16.09
N THR A 118 1.06 -7.24 -15.98
CA THR A 118 0.13 -7.43 -17.10
C THR A 118 -0.97 -6.37 -17.09
N GLU A 119 -1.66 -6.19 -18.22
CA GLU A 119 -2.89 -5.37 -18.25
C GLU A 119 -3.99 -5.91 -17.34
N GLU A 120 -4.06 -7.23 -17.13
CA GLU A 120 -5.03 -7.83 -16.21
C GLU A 120 -4.78 -7.38 -14.76
N ASP A 121 -3.50 -7.23 -14.38
CA ASP A 121 -3.13 -6.68 -13.07
C ASP A 121 -3.59 -5.23 -12.92
N ILE A 122 -3.51 -4.44 -13.99
CA ILE A 122 -4.02 -3.06 -14.01
C ILE A 122 -5.52 -3.06 -13.70
N ASP A 123 -6.29 -3.91 -14.37
CA ASP A 123 -7.74 -3.97 -14.16
C ASP A 123 -8.09 -4.44 -12.73
N LYS A 124 -7.34 -5.42 -12.19
CA LYS A 124 -7.49 -5.85 -10.78
C LYS A 124 -7.22 -4.70 -9.81
N VAL A 125 -6.12 -3.95 -10.00
CA VAL A 125 -5.75 -2.80 -9.16
C VAL A 125 -6.80 -1.71 -9.26
N VAL A 126 -7.20 -1.31 -10.48
CA VAL A 126 -8.22 -0.27 -10.70
C VAL A 126 -9.55 -0.65 -10.04
N ASN A 127 -9.96 -1.91 -10.13
CA ASN A 127 -11.18 -2.39 -9.48
C ASN A 127 -11.06 -2.39 -7.95
N LEU A 128 -9.92 -2.79 -7.40
CA LEU A 128 -9.66 -2.77 -5.96
C LEU A 128 -9.71 -1.33 -5.42
N LEU A 129 -8.96 -0.41 -6.04
CA LEU A 129 -8.93 1.01 -5.66
C LEU A 129 -10.33 1.64 -5.72
N ASN A 130 -11.10 1.34 -6.76
CA ASN A 130 -12.44 1.86 -6.90
C ASN A 130 -13.43 1.28 -5.87
N LYS A 131 -13.29 -0.01 -5.52
CA LYS A 131 -14.19 -0.69 -4.57
C LYS A 131 -14.02 -0.20 -3.13
N TYR A 132 -12.78 0.06 -2.70
CA TYR A 132 -12.49 0.35 -1.29
C TYR A 132 -12.41 1.84 -0.97
N TYR A 133 -12.46 2.73 -1.96
CA TYR A 133 -12.38 4.17 -1.71
C TYR A 133 -13.76 4.80 -1.72
N LEU A 134 -14.00 5.66 -0.73
CA LEU A 134 -15.26 6.41 -0.61
C LEU A 134 -15.42 7.42 -1.76
N TYR A 135 -14.32 8.03 -2.20
CA TYR A 135 -14.26 8.97 -3.32
C TYR A 135 -13.13 8.60 -4.30
N PRO A 136 -13.30 7.53 -5.09
CA PRO A 136 -12.29 7.08 -6.03
C PRO A 136 -12.19 8.00 -7.24
N TRP A 137 -11.05 7.97 -7.92
CA TRP A 137 -10.92 8.53 -9.26
C TRP A 137 -11.76 7.72 -10.26
N PRO A 138 -12.20 8.30 -11.39
CA PRO A 138 -12.88 7.56 -12.44
C PRO A 138 -12.02 6.37 -12.94
N LYS A 139 -12.62 5.17 -13.03
CA LYS A 139 -11.90 3.94 -13.44
C LYS A 139 -11.13 4.12 -14.75
N LYS A 140 -11.76 4.77 -15.74
CA LYS A 140 -11.14 5.04 -17.05
C LYS A 140 -9.84 5.84 -16.92
N TRP A 141 -9.81 6.84 -16.03
CA TRP A 141 -8.62 7.67 -15.80
C TRP A 141 -7.53 6.91 -15.07
N MET A 142 -7.89 6.12 -14.04
CA MET A 142 -6.94 5.27 -13.33
C MET A 142 -6.31 4.23 -14.27
N ARG A 143 -7.13 3.56 -15.08
CA ARG A 143 -6.67 2.57 -16.08
C ARG A 143 -5.75 3.19 -17.11
N ALA A 144 -6.17 4.30 -17.72
CA ALA A 144 -5.36 5.02 -18.71
C ALA A 144 -3.99 5.42 -18.15
N TRP A 145 -3.96 5.93 -16.91
CA TRP A 145 -2.70 6.27 -16.25
C TRP A 145 -1.78 5.06 -16.07
N PHE A 146 -2.31 3.92 -15.58
CA PHE A 146 -1.49 2.72 -15.40
C PHE A 146 -0.98 2.14 -16.72
N ILE A 147 -1.79 2.14 -17.79
CA ILE A 147 -1.39 1.68 -19.12
C ILE A 147 -0.25 2.56 -19.67
N GLU A 148 -0.38 3.87 -19.51
CA GLU A 148 0.68 4.78 -19.92
C GLU A 148 2.00 4.48 -19.19
N GLN A 149 1.96 4.24 -17.88
CA GLN A 149 3.16 3.86 -17.11
C GLN A 149 3.70 2.49 -17.50
N PHE A 150 2.82 1.54 -17.83
CA PHE A 150 3.20 0.22 -18.29
C PHE A 150 3.97 0.29 -19.61
N HIS A 151 3.44 0.96 -20.63
CA HIS A 151 4.12 1.15 -21.91
C HIS A 151 5.42 1.96 -21.78
N ARG A 152 5.46 2.98 -20.90
CA ARG A 152 6.70 3.74 -20.64
C ARG A 152 7.83 2.85 -20.12
N ARG A 153 7.52 1.83 -19.32
CA ARG A 153 8.51 0.88 -18.79
C ARG A 153 9.01 -0.08 -19.85
N GLU A 154 8.12 -0.60 -20.70
CA GLU A 154 8.51 -1.48 -21.81
C GLU A 154 9.41 -0.75 -22.82
N ASN A 155 9.06 0.48 -23.15
CA ASN A 155 9.83 1.29 -24.11
C ASN A 155 11.15 1.83 -23.53
N GLY A 156 11.17 2.15 -22.22
CA GLY A 156 12.36 2.68 -21.53
C GLY A 156 13.34 1.62 -21.02
N GLY A 157 13.01 0.32 -21.11
CA GLY A 157 13.91 -0.79 -20.78
C GLY A 157 14.90 -1.15 -21.90
N ASN A 158 14.82 -0.49 -23.06
CA ASN A 158 15.65 -0.71 -24.25
C ASN A 158 16.71 0.39 -24.48
N SER A 159 17.05 1.18 -23.46
CA SER A 159 18.03 2.28 -23.55
C SER A 159 19.10 2.17 -22.47
#